data_AF-A0A0G1QTM6-F1
#
_entry.id   AF-A0A0G1QTM6-F1
#
_cell.length_a   1.000
_cell.length_b   1.000
_cell.length_c   1.000
_cell.angle_alpha   90.00
_cell.angle_beta   90.00
_cell.angle_gamma   90.00
#
_symmetry.space_group_name_H-M   'P 1'
#
loop_
_entity.id
_entity.type
_entity.pdbx_description
1 polymer ?
#
loop_
_entity_poly.entity_id
_entity_poly.type
_entity_poly.pdbx_seq_one_letter_code
_entity_poly.pdbx_strand_id
1 'polypeptide(L)' 'MLSRQLTNLLLAQSGSHAKLAPWQLTKLRAQSARWSEAQLIHFHDELVRIDYQTKSGTTKLDLTTQLDILLVNLLG' A
#
# COMPACT_ATOMS: atom_id res chain seq x y z
N MET A 1 -3.31 -7.30 4.66
CA MET A 1 -1.92 -7.72 4.30
C MET A 1 -1.24 -6.74 3.34
N LEU A 2 -1.96 -6.21 2.33
CA LEU A 2 -1.44 -5.19 1.40
C LEU A 2 -1.08 -3.85 2.05
N SER A 3 -1.91 -3.34 2.96
CA SER A 3 -1.62 -2.12 3.73
C SER A 3 -0.27 -2.20 4.46
N ARG A 4 -0.01 -3.31 5.16
CA ARG A 4 1.28 -3.58 5.82
C ARG A 4 2.46 -3.62 4.83
N GLN A 5 2.25 -4.16 3.63
CA GLN A 5 3.30 -4.16 2.61
C GLN A 5 3.64 -2.74 2.16
N LEU A 6 2.65 -1.86 2.02
CA LEU A 6 2.88 -0.45 1.71
C LEU A 6 3.60 0.29 2.82
N THR A 7 3.21 0.04 4.07
CA THR A 7 3.95 0.58 5.22
C THR A 7 5.41 0.15 5.17
N ASN A 8 5.71 -1.11 4.82
CA ASN A 8 7.09 -1.58 4.68
C ASN A 8 7.84 -0.89 3.54
N LEU A 9 7.18 -0.57 2.42
CA LEU A 9 7.78 0.17 1.31
C LEU A 9 8.08 1.63 1.70
N LEU A 10 7.16 2.29 2.41
CA LEU A 10 7.35 3.64 2.96
C LEU A 10 8.49 3.68 3.98
N LEU A 11 8.56 2.69 4.87
CA LEU A 11 9.67 2.55 5.83
C LEU A 11 11.01 2.31 5.12
N ALA A 12 11.01 1.51 4.04
CA ALA A 12 12.21 1.28 3.24
C ALA A 12 12.70 2.55 2.53
N GLN A 13 11.80 3.43 2.07
CA GLN A 13 12.13 4.73 1.46
C GLN A 13 12.65 5.74 2.50
N SER A 14 11.99 5.83 3.65
CA SER A 14 12.34 6.79 4.73
C SER A 14 13.64 6.48 5.47
N GLY A 15 14.32 5.37 5.16
CA GLY A 15 15.57 4.98 5.83
C GLY A 15 15.36 4.37 7.22
N SER A 16 14.11 4.13 7.65
CA SER A 16 13.79 3.48 8.93
C SER A 16 13.76 1.95 8.78
N HIS A 17 14.60 1.24 9.53
CA HIS A 17 14.87 -0.19 9.30
C HIS A 17 14.74 -1.06 10.54
N ALA A 18 14.16 -0.53 11.62
CA ALA A 18 14.30 -1.09 12.98
C ALA A 18 13.82 -2.54 13.19
N LYS A 19 13.14 -3.17 12.23
CA LYS A 19 12.54 -4.51 12.38
C LYS A 19 12.65 -5.44 11.16
N LEU A 20 13.38 -5.06 10.10
CA LEU A 20 13.45 -5.85 8.86
C LEU A 20 14.80 -6.56 8.71
N ALA A 21 14.79 -7.82 8.27
CA ALA A 21 16.03 -8.53 7.95
C ALA A 21 16.72 -7.90 6.72
N PRO A 22 18.06 -7.94 6.59
CA PRO A 22 18.78 -7.27 5.51
C PRO A 22 18.30 -7.66 4.10
N TRP A 23 18.02 -8.95 3.86
CA TRP A 23 17.52 -9.43 2.57
C TRP A 23 16.11 -8.90 2.25
N GLN A 24 15.26 -8.72 3.26
CA GLN A 24 13.93 -8.13 3.10
C GLN A 24 14.05 -6.67 2.74
N LEU A 25 14.96 -5.95 3.41
CA LEU A 25 15.20 -4.55 3.15
C LEU A 25 15.70 -4.31 1.73
N THR A 26 16.65 -5.10 1.23
CA THR A 26 17.14 -4.99 -0.15
C THR A 26 16.01 -5.16 -1.17
N LYS A 27 15.15 -6.18 -0.96
CA LYS A 27 13.99 -6.42 -1.81
C LYS A 27 12.99 -5.26 -1.76
N LEU A 28 12.66 -4.77 -0.55
CA LEU A 28 11.72 -3.68 -0.35
C LEU A 28 12.24 -2.36 -0.92
N ARG A 29 13.52 -2.06 -0.78
CA ARG A 29 14.15 -0.88 -1.40
C ARG A 29 14.04 -0.92 -2.92
N ALA A 30 14.41 -2.04 -3.53
CA ALA A 30 14.29 -2.22 -4.98
C ALA A 30 12.83 -2.08 -5.48
N GLN A 31 11.85 -2.54 -4.71
CA GLN A 31 10.44 -2.35 -5.02
C GLN A 31 9.99 -0.90 -4.83
N SER A 32 10.36 -0.28 -3.71
CA SER A 32 9.98 1.09 -3.37
C SER A 32 10.54 2.12 -4.34
N ALA A 33 11.70 1.84 -4.95
CA ALA A 33 12.32 2.72 -5.96
C ALA A 33 11.48 2.88 -7.24
N ARG A 34 10.46 2.04 -7.46
CA ARG A 34 9.56 2.15 -8.62
C ARG A 34 8.39 3.11 -8.40
N TRP A 35 8.24 3.63 -7.19
CA TRP A 35 7.09 4.43 -6.78
C TRP A 35 7.57 5.71 -6.12
N SER A 36 6.89 6.82 -6.37
CA SER A 36 7.08 8.02 -5.54
C SER A 36 6.49 7.82 -4.15
N GLU A 37 7.03 8.54 -3.16
CA GLU A 37 6.51 8.51 -1.79
C GLU A 37 5.03 8.90 -1.75
N ALA A 38 4.64 9.95 -2.50
CA ALA A 38 3.25 10.40 -2.61
C ALA A 38 2.31 9.32 -3.13
N GLN A 39 2.73 8.53 -4.12
CA GLN A 39 1.94 7.40 -4.64
C GLN A 39 1.75 6.30 -3.58
N LEU A 40 2.80 5.98 -2.83
CA LEU A 40 2.74 4.97 -1.77
C LEU A 40 1.83 5.41 -0.62
N ILE A 41 1.89 6.69 -0.22
CA ILE A 41 1.00 7.29 0.79
C ILE A 41 -0.44 7.25 0.30
N HIS A 42 -0.71 7.76 -0.91
CA HIS A 42 -2.06 7.78 -1.47
C HIS A 42 -2.68 6.37 -1.54
N PHE A 43 -1.91 5.39 -2.03
CA PHE A 43 -2.39 4.02 -2.13
C PHE A 43 -2.61 3.36 -0.76
N HIS A 44 -1.76 3.67 0.23
CA HIS A 44 -1.96 3.22 1.60
C HIS A 44 -3.28 3.75 2.18
N ASP A 45 -3.55 5.05 2.02
CA ASP A 45 -4.73 5.69 2.58
C ASP A 45 -6.02 5.18 1.92
N GLU A 46 -6.00 5.01 0.60
CA GLU A 46 -7.11 4.41 -0.14
C GLU A 46 -7.40 2.96 0.29
N LEU A 47 -6.36 2.15 0.51
CA LEU A 47 -6.54 0.79 1.02
C LEU A 47 -7.10 0.76 2.45
N VAL A 48 -6.69 1.68 3.31
CA VAL A 48 -7.25 1.82 4.66
C VAL A 48 -8.71 2.26 4.58
N ARG A 49 -9.05 3.17 3.67
CA ARG A 49 -10.43 3.61 3.43
C ARG A 49 -11.32 2.44 2.97
N ILE A 50 -10.86 1.65 2.01
CA ILE A 50 -11.57 0.45 1.53
C ILE A 50 -11.77 -0.53 2.68
N ASP A 51 -10.73 -0.85 3.46
CA ASP A 51 -10.83 -1.78 4.60
C ASP A 51 -11.84 -1.29 5.65
N TYR A 52 -11.85 0.01 5.94
CA TYR A 52 -12.85 0.61 6.83
C TYR A 52 -14.27 0.47 6.27
N GLN A 53 -14.48 0.80 5.01
CA GLN A 53 -15.80 0.73 4.36
C GLN A 53 -16.33 -0.70 4.26
N THR A 54 -15.45 -1.67 3.95
CA THR A 54 -15.80 -3.09 3.92
C THR A 54 -16.21 -3.60 5.29
N LYS A 55 -15.48 -3.24 6.35
CA LYS A 55 -15.77 -3.71 7.72
C LYS A 55 -16.97 -3.02 8.36
N SER A 56 -17.23 -1.77 8.02
CA SER A 56 -18.37 -1.01 8.52
C SER A 56 -19.66 -1.24 7.72
N GLY A 57 -19.59 -1.96 6.60
CA GLY A 57 -20.74 -2.22 5.74
C GLY A 57 -21.27 -0.97 5.03
N THR A 58 -20.48 0.10 4.95
CA THR A 58 -20.90 1.39 4.37
C THR A 58 -20.73 1.44 2.84
N THR A 59 -20.30 0.36 2.22
CA THR A 59 -20.06 0.28 0.76
C THR A 59 -21.05 -0.65 0.08
N LYS A 60 -21.54 -0.22 -1.09
CA LYS A 60 -22.39 -1.03 -1.98
C LYS A 60 -21.57 -1.87 -2.97
N LEU A 61 -20.27 -1.59 -3.08
CA LEU A 61 -19.35 -2.30 -3.96
C LEU A 61 -18.70 -3.44 -3.18
N ASP A 62 -18.49 -4.58 -3.83
CA ASP A 62 -17.68 -5.63 -3.26
C ASP A 62 -16.20 -5.21 -3.21
N LEU A 63 -15.41 -5.91 -2.39
CA LEU A 63 -14.00 -5.59 -2.19
C LEU A 63 -13.20 -5.67 -3.50
N THR A 64 -13.52 -6.62 -4.37
CA THR A 64 -12.81 -6.83 -5.64
C THR A 64 -12.95 -5.61 -6.55
N THR A 65 -14.18 -5.15 -6.77
CA THR A 65 -14.43 -3.97 -7.60
C THR A 65 -13.75 -2.72 -7.05
N GLN A 66 -13.72 -2.54 -5.73
CA GLN A 66 -13.02 -1.41 -5.12
C GLN A 66 -11.50 -1.46 -5.35
N LEU A 67 -10.90 -2.66 -5.28
CA LEU A 67 -9.49 -2.84 -5.59
C LEU A 67 -9.19 -2.63 -7.07
N ASP A 68 -10.06 -3.09 -7.97
CA ASP A 68 -9.90 -2.87 -9.41
C ASP A 68 -9.93 -1.37 -9.76
N ILE A 69 -10.87 -0.61 -9.19
CA ILE A 69 -10.92 0.86 -9.36
C ILE A 69 -9.63 1.51 -8.85
N LEU A 70 -9.15 1.09 -7.69
CA LEU A 70 -7.92 1.62 -7.10
C LEU A 70 -6.70 1.33 -7.98
N LEU A 71 -6.60 0.12 -8.54
CA LEU A 71 -5.50 -0.27 -9.42
C LEU A 71 -5.54 0.47 -10.76
N VAL A 72 -6.74 0.68 -11.34
CA VAL A 72 -6.90 1.46 -12.56
C VAL A 72 -6.46 2.91 -12.34
N ASN A 73 -6.85 3.54 -11.24
CA ASN A 73 -6.41 4.90 -10.92
C ASN A 73 -4.90 5.03 -10.67
N LEU A 74 -4.23 3.93 -10.35
CA LEU A 74 -2.79 3.90 -10.05
C LEU A 74 -1.94 3.61 -11.30
N LEU A 75 -2.45 2.80 -12.22
CA LEU A 75 -1.73 2.30 -13.40
C LEU A 75 -2.14 2.98 -14.71
N GLY A 76 -3.30 3.63 -14.74
CA GLY A 76 -3.79 4.45 -15.87
C GLY A 76 -3.28 5.87 -15.81
#